data_AF-A0A2S9GCB6-F1
#
_entry.id   AF-A0A2S9GCB6-F1
#
_cell.length_a   1.000
_cell.length_b   1.000
_cell.length_c   1.000
_cell.angle_alpha   90.00
_cell.angle_beta   90.00
_cell.angle_gamma   90.00
#
_symmetry.space_group_name_H-M   'P 1'
#
loop_
_entity.id
_entity.type
_entity.pdbx_description
1 polymer ?
#
loop_
_entity_poly.entity_id
_entity_poly.type
_entity_poly.pdbx_seq_one_letter_code
_entity_poly.pdbx_strand_id
1 'polypeptide(L)' 'MAQITLRGNPINTVGGLPAVGSAAPGFSLTGTDLGVVGDDQFRGKPLLLNIFPSVDTP' A
#
# COMPACT_ATOMS: atom_id res chain seq x y z
N MET A 1 -0.15 14.40 -0.39
CA MET A 1 1.23 14.22 0.09
C MET A 1 1.20 14.06 1.60
N ALA A 2 1.86 13.05 2.15
CA ALA A 2 2.00 12.89 3.60
C ALA A 2 3.46 13.15 4.00
N GLN A 3 3.66 13.94 5.05
CA GLN A 3 4.97 14.09 5.69
C GLN A 3 5.12 12.98 6.73
N ILE A 4 6.21 12.22 6.64
CA ILE A 4 6.56 11.15 7.58
C ILE A 4 7.99 11.37 8.08
N THR A 5 8.42 10.59 9.06
CA THR A 5 9.80 10.60 9.53
C THR A 5 10.48 9.27 9.24
N LEU A 6 11.72 9.32 8.75
CA LEU A 6 12.58 8.16 8.55
C LEU A 6 13.86 8.35 9.34
N ARG A 7 14.06 7.54 10.39
CA ARG A 7 15.18 7.67 11.34
C ARG A 7 15.31 9.10 11.90
N GLY A 8 14.17 9.71 12.23
CA GLY A 8 14.09 11.08 12.74
C GLY A 8 14.14 12.19 11.66
N ASN A 9 14.44 11.87 10.40
CA ASN A 9 14.50 12.86 9.33
C ASN A 9 13.13 12.99 8.63
N PRO A 10 12.58 14.21 8.47
CA PRO A 10 11.36 14.42 7.72
C PRO A 10 11.53 14.06 6.24
N ILE A 11 10.59 13.28 5.70
CA ILE A 11 10.51 12.94 4.28
C ILE A 11 9.05 13.03 3.81
N ASN A 12 8.84 13.12 2.51
CA ASN A 12 7.52 13.23 1.91
C ASN A 12 7.21 12.01 1.03
N THR A 13 5.99 11.49 1.13
CA THR A 13 5.46 10.51 0.17
C THR A 13 5.00 11.21 -1.10
N VAL A 14 5.06 10.54 -2.25
CA VAL A 14 4.64 11.12 -3.55
C VAL A 14 3.12 11.41 -3.63
N GLY A 15 2.32 10.77 -2.77
CA GLY A 15 0.86 10.90 -2.73
C GLY A 15 0.33 11.06 -1.30
N GLY A 16 -1.00 11.18 -1.16
CA GLY A 16 -1.68 11.07 0.13
C GLY A 16 -2.28 9.67 0.31
N LEU A 17 -2.56 9.29 1.56
CA LEU A 17 -3.35 8.09 1.85
C LEU A 17 -4.84 8.36 1.55
N PRO A 18 -5.61 7.34 1.12
CA PRO A 18 -7.06 7.48 0.96
C PRO A 18 -7.71 7.79 2.31
N ALA A 19 -8.72 8.66 2.30
CA ALA A 19 -9.44 9.03 3.51
C ALA A 19 -10.35 7.88 3.97
N VAL A 20 -10.60 7.78 5.27
CA VAL A 20 -11.57 6.82 5.83
C VAL A 20 -12.95 7.07 5.19
N GLY A 21 -13.59 6.02 4.70
CA GLY A 21 -14.89 6.07 4.02
C GLY A 21 -14.82 6.36 2.53
N SER A 22 -13.65 6.75 1.98
CA SER A 22 -13.46 6.84 0.54
C SER A 22 -13.28 5.45 -0.09
N ALA A 23 -13.64 5.31 -1.38
CA ALA A 23 -13.34 4.10 -2.12
C ALA A 23 -11.82 3.90 -2.21
N ALA A 24 -11.37 2.66 -1.98
CA ALA A 24 -9.96 2.31 -2.12
C ALA A 24 -9.51 2.49 -3.59
N PRO A 25 -8.34 3.10 -3.85
CA PRO A 25 -7.77 3.14 -5.19
C PRO A 25 -7.51 1.72 -5.72
N GLY A 26 -7.81 1.48 -6.99
CA GLY A 26 -7.48 0.21 -7.63
C GLY A 26 -5.97 -0.03 -7.70
N PHE A 27 -5.58 -1.30 -7.66
CA PHE A 27 -4.17 -1.70 -7.75
C PHE A 27 -4.00 -2.93 -8.63
N SER A 28 -2.78 -3.08 -9.17
CA SER A 28 -2.33 -4.26 -9.89
C SER A 28 -0.89 -4.53 -9.44
N LEU A 29 -0.72 -5.54 -8.59
CA LEU A 29 0.56 -5.93 -7.99
C LEU A 29 1.07 -7.23 -8.63
N THR A 30 2.30 -7.60 -8.30
CA THR A 30 2.91 -8.87 -8.74
C THR A 30 2.98 -9.85 -7.58
N GLY A 31 2.45 -11.06 -7.79
CA GLY A 31 2.49 -12.15 -6.83
C GLY A 31 3.83 -12.89 -6.80
N THR A 32 3.99 -13.81 -5.86
CA THR A 32 5.20 -14.64 -5.72
C THR A 32 5.41 -15.61 -6.88
N ASP A 33 4.35 -15.91 -7.62
CA ASP A 33 4.34 -16.71 -8.84
C ASP A 33 4.49 -15.87 -10.11
N LEU A 34 4.81 -14.57 -9.97
CA LEU A 34 4.90 -13.57 -11.05
C LEU A 34 3.56 -13.23 -11.72
N GLY A 35 2.44 -13.77 -11.22
CA GLY A 35 1.10 -13.44 -11.69
C GLY A 35 0.63 -12.05 -11.22
N VAL A 36 -0.45 -11.55 -11.84
CA VAL A 36 -1.09 -10.30 -11.42
C VAL A 36 -1.97 -10.55 -10.20
N VAL A 37 -1.79 -9.73 -9.17
CA VAL A 37 -2.65 -9.64 -7.98
C VAL A 37 -3.41 -8.32 -8.02
N GLY A 38 -4.65 -8.38 -8.49
CA GLY A 38 -5.55 -7.23 -8.63
C GLY A 38 -6.51 -7.05 -7.45
N ASP A 39 -7.06 -5.86 -7.29
CA ASP A 39 -8.02 -5.51 -6.24
C ASP A 39 -9.37 -6.22 -6.39
N ASP A 40 -9.75 -6.52 -7.63
CA ASP A 40 -10.91 -7.30 -8.03
C ASP A 40 -10.95 -8.71 -7.42
N GLN A 41 -9.79 -9.33 -7.21
CA GLN A 41 -9.65 -10.65 -6.58
C GLN A 41 -10.10 -10.66 -5.11
N PHE A 42 -10.16 -9.50 -4.45
CA PHE A 42 -10.47 -9.36 -3.03
C PHE A 42 -11.88 -8.79 -2.77
N ARG A 43 -12.70 -8.59 -3.80
CA ARG A 43 -14.05 -8.03 -3.65
C ARG A 43 -14.91 -8.86 -2.70
N GLY A 44 -15.70 -8.15 -1.88
CA GLY A 44 -16.59 -8.76 -0.89
C GLY A 44 -15.90 -9.27 0.37
N LYS A 45 -14.59 -9.07 0.53
CA LYS A 45 -13.84 -9.43 1.73
C LYS A 45 -13.20 -8.18 2.36
N PRO A 46 -13.15 -8.08 3.69
CA PRO A 46 -12.27 -7.13 4.35
C PRO A 46 -10.81 -7.43 3.96
N LEU A 47 -10.09 -6.42 3.48
CA LEU A 47 -8.70 -6.53 3.05
C LEU A 47 -7.81 -5.63 3.91
N LEU A 48 -6.77 -6.20 4.51
CA LEU A 48 -5.72 -5.46 5.22
C LEU A 48 -4.49 -5.34 4.33
N LEU A 49 -4.13 -4.12 3.94
CA LEU A 49 -2.89 -3.83 3.22
C LEU A 49 -1.79 -3.48 4.22
N ASN A 50 -0.87 -4.41 4.47
CA ASN A 50 0.28 -4.22 5.36
C ASN A 50 1.52 -3.80 4.55
N ILE A 51 1.86 -2.51 4.57
CA ILE A 51 2.81 -1.89 3.63
C ILE A 51 4.14 -1.57 4.32
N PHE A 52 5.26 -1.98 3.71
CA PHE A 52 6.61 -1.83 4.24
C PHE A 52 7.55 -1.19 3.21
N PRO A 53 8.63 -0.51 3.64
CA PRO A 53 9.74 -0.17 2.74
C PRO A 53 10.42 -1.42 2.15
N SER A 54 10.56 -2.46 2.99
CA SER A 54 11.06 -3.79 2.62
C SER A 54 10.62 -4.78 3.70
N VAL A 55 10.19 -5.98 3.30
CA VAL A 55 9.86 -7.09 4.21
C VAL A 55 11.07 -7.98 4.52
N ASP A 56 12.15 -7.81 3.76
CA ASP A 56 13.36 -8.65 3.80
C ASP A 56 14.60 -7.81 4.17
N THR A 57 14.42 -6.86 5.08
CA THR A 57 15.53 -6.06 5.61
C THR A 57 15.57 -6.23 7.13
N PRO A 58 16.69 -6.71 7.69
CA PRO A 58 16.86 -6.88 9.14
C PRO A 58 16.76 -5.57 9.94
#